data_AF-A0A524DCR9-F1
#
_entry.id   AF-A0A524DCR9-F1
#
_cell.length_a   1.000
_cell.length_b   1.000
_cell.length_c   1.000
_cell.angle_alpha   90.00
_cell.angle_beta   90.00
_cell.angle_gamma   90.00
#
_symmetry.space_group_name_H-M   'P 1'
#
loop_
_entity.id
_entity.type
_entity.pdbx_description
1 polymer ?
#
loop_
_entity_poly.entity_id
_entity_poly.type
_entity_poly.pdbx_seq_one_letter_code
_entity_poly.pdbx_strand_id
1 'polypeptide(L)'
;MGLKDLGQLFKKRNITFLVLVLWLLAGFSILYFANITGLPRMVLLAQLMFLPLLFLCLVLFLYAALFRGEVRRISWKNIGKALAFFLIAIGIYLFFGYYVFITMIDLFTSLMFVVSIFSYIFITALFAMYFCFDQGVKFDDKVYKAPTGVAFFVRWGLFLLGALISIFLVLFAPSIIAGQTPLQPRDDVSPSIAFMLYWMTRFTIIIILALVLTAIIIVLITRKFNAWLGIYFIFIGGYVAFLMISAVFTVQGEGTLPIFITRIVMFAFDIFILLVSIGGLVGKKAELIGEKLKVINSDAILIWLIFSKAAYEYSDYLLPGGELTTMKSVAIFYLVIPLMIVMAIVGIAKYGKMKKARKRVKVKKKHVKTSKKQVEKVRKAREKAERKAEKKAAKEKSKTE
;
A
#
# COMPACT_ATOMS: atom_id res chain seq x y z
N MET A 1 0.84 -5.34 -9.23
CA MET A 1 -0.55 -5.84 -9.06
C MET A 1 -1.48 -4.70 -8.73
N GLY A 2 -1.26 -3.86 -7.70
CA GLY A 2 -2.04 -2.62 -7.47
C GLY A 2 -2.34 -1.79 -8.74
N LEU A 3 -1.30 -1.41 -9.50
CA LEU A 3 -1.48 -0.71 -10.79
C LEU A 3 -2.15 -1.56 -11.90
N LYS A 4 -1.98 -2.90 -11.88
CA LYS A 4 -2.65 -3.79 -12.85
C LYS A 4 -4.15 -3.93 -12.53
N ASP A 5 -4.48 -3.94 -11.24
CA ASP A 5 -5.84 -3.99 -10.73
C ASP A 5 -6.53 -2.62 -10.85
N LEU A 6 -5.77 -1.53 -11.02
CA LEU A 6 -6.30 -0.22 -11.40
C LEU A 6 -7.10 -0.27 -12.71
N GLY A 7 -6.72 -1.15 -13.64
CA GLY A 7 -7.48 -1.42 -14.87
C GLY A 7 -8.92 -1.89 -14.62
N GLN A 8 -9.23 -2.38 -13.41
CA GLN A 8 -10.60 -2.72 -13.03
C GLN A 8 -11.48 -1.49 -12.81
N LEU A 9 -10.93 -0.31 -12.52
CA LEU A 9 -11.70 0.94 -12.43
C LEU A 9 -12.36 1.30 -13.77
N PHE A 10 -11.70 1.00 -14.89
CA PHE A 10 -12.20 1.29 -16.23
C PHE A 10 -13.36 0.38 -16.68
N LYS A 11 -13.74 -0.61 -15.87
CA LYS A 11 -14.91 -1.46 -16.17
C LYS A 11 -16.19 -0.70 -15.88
N LYS A 12 -17.24 -0.92 -16.69
CA LYS A 12 -18.57 -0.28 -16.52
C LYS A 12 -19.14 -0.39 -15.09
N ARG A 13 -18.85 -1.48 -14.37
CA ARG A 13 -19.26 -1.71 -12.97
C ARG A 13 -18.56 -0.79 -11.95
N ASN A 14 -17.45 -0.15 -12.29
CA ASN A 14 -16.67 0.68 -11.36
C ASN A 14 -16.63 2.15 -11.80
N ILE A 15 -17.50 2.56 -12.72
CA ILE A 15 -17.46 3.89 -13.32
C ILE A 15 -17.68 5.01 -12.31
N THR A 16 -18.52 4.79 -11.29
CA THR A 16 -18.73 5.73 -10.18
C THR A 16 -17.41 5.98 -9.44
N PHE A 17 -16.68 4.92 -9.11
CA PHE A 17 -15.36 5.03 -8.47
C PHE A 17 -14.33 5.68 -9.38
N LEU A 18 -14.36 5.38 -10.69
CA LEU A 18 -13.49 6.02 -11.66
C LEU A 18 -13.70 7.55 -11.67
N VAL A 19 -14.96 8.00 -11.72
CA VAL A 19 -15.29 9.43 -11.69
C VAL A 19 -14.82 10.08 -10.39
N LEU A 20 -15.10 9.46 -9.23
CA LEU A 20 -14.65 9.97 -7.93
C LEU A 20 -13.13 10.09 -7.83
N VAL A 21 -12.40 9.08 -8.33
CA VAL A 21 -10.93 9.07 -8.33
C VAL A 21 -10.38 10.12 -9.28
N LEU A 22 -10.93 10.26 -10.49
CA LEU A 22 -10.51 11.30 -11.42
C LEU A 22 -10.79 12.71 -10.87
N TRP A 23 -11.93 12.91 -10.21
CA TRP A 23 -12.25 14.16 -9.53
C TRP A 23 -11.25 14.46 -8.42
N LEU A 24 -10.97 13.48 -7.55
CA LEU A 24 -9.97 13.61 -6.49
C LEU A 24 -8.59 13.98 -7.06
N LEU A 25 -8.13 13.27 -8.09
CA LEU A 25 -6.82 13.50 -8.70
C LEU A 25 -6.75 14.87 -9.37
N ALA A 26 -7.82 15.32 -10.03
CA ALA A 26 -7.87 16.66 -10.63
C ALA A 26 -7.80 17.75 -9.56
N GLY A 27 -8.64 17.67 -8.53
CA GLY A 27 -8.63 18.62 -7.41
C GLY A 27 -7.29 18.65 -6.68
N PHE A 28 -6.72 17.48 -6.38
CA PHE A 28 -5.40 17.36 -5.75
C PHE A 28 -4.29 17.94 -6.61
N SER A 29 -4.28 17.65 -7.92
CA SER A 29 -3.27 18.20 -8.84
C SER A 29 -3.36 19.72 -8.91
N ILE A 30 -4.58 20.27 -9.07
CA ILE A 30 -4.79 21.71 -9.14
C ILE A 30 -4.33 22.38 -7.85
N LEU A 31 -4.70 21.84 -6.67
CA LEU A 31 -4.27 22.40 -5.39
C LEU A 31 -2.75 22.34 -5.22
N TYR A 32 -2.15 21.20 -5.57
CA TYR A 32 -0.71 21.01 -5.45
C TYR A 32 0.09 21.99 -6.32
N PHE A 33 -0.32 22.16 -7.59
CA PHE A 33 0.31 23.13 -8.49
C PHE A 33 -0.03 24.57 -8.14
N ALA A 34 -1.21 24.85 -7.57
CA ALA A 34 -1.54 26.17 -7.05
C ALA A 34 -0.59 26.57 -5.92
N ASN A 35 -0.29 25.65 -5.01
CA ASN A 35 0.67 25.86 -3.91
C ASN A 35 2.12 26.04 -4.41
N ILE A 36 2.49 25.42 -5.53
CA ILE A 36 3.83 25.62 -6.14
C ILE A 36 3.93 26.94 -6.90
N THR A 37 2.89 27.31 -7.63
CA THR A 37 2.90 28.47 -8.53
C THR A 37 2.46 29.77 -7.83
N GLY A 38 1.90 29.67 -6.62
CA GLY A 38 1.39 30.80 -5.86
C GLY A 38 0.14 31.44 -6.46
N LEU A 39 -0.59 30.76 -7.35
CA LEU A 39 -1.74 31.31 -8.07
C LEU A 39 -3.04 31.18 -7.24
N PRO A 40 -3.58 32.27 -6.65
CA PRO A 40 -4.72 32.18 -5.73
C PRO A 40 -6.01 31.72 -6.41
N ARG A 41 -6.16 31.99 -7.71
CA ARG A 41 -7.34 31.56 -8.49
C ARG A 41 -7.42 30.03 -8.65
N MET A 42 -6.27 29.36 -8.75
CA MET A 42 -6.23 27.89 -8.85
C MET A 42 -6.60 27.24 -7.53
N VAL A 43 -6.23 27.87 -6.41
CA VAL A 43 -6.63 27.44 -5.07
C VAL A 43 -8.15 27.46 -4.92
N LEU A 44 -8.79 28.59 -5.27
CA LEU A 44 -10.24 28.72 -5.18
C LEU A 44 -10.96 27.69 -6.06
N LEU A 45 -10.43 27.42 -7.26
CA LEU A 45 -10.95 26.36 -8.13
C LEU A 45 -10.84 24.98 -7.46
N ALA A 46 -9.71 24.66 -6.84
CA ALA A 46 -9.53 23.39 -6.13
C ALA A 46 -10.51 23.25 -4.96
N GLN A 47 -10.76 24.31 -4.20
CA GLN A 47 -11.75 24.32 -3.10
C GLN A 47 -13.17 24.01 -3.61
N LEU A 48 -13.58 24.70 -4.69
CA LEU A 48 -14.87 24.47 -5.33
C LEU A 48 -15.01 23.05 -5.88
N MET A 49 -13.89 22.37 -6.18
CA MET A 49 -13.88 20.97 -6.57
C MET A 49 -13.94 20.02 -5.38
N PHE A 50 -13.24 20.29 -4.27
CA PHE A 50 -13.18 19.40 -3.11
C PHE A 50 -14.47 19.38 -2.31
N LEU A 51 -15.12 20.52 -2.12
CA LEU A 51 -16.33 20.63 -1.31
C LEU A 51 -17.49 19.72 -1.77
N PRO A 52 -17.92 19.75 -3.05
CA PRO A 52 -18.94 18.83 -3.55
C PRO A 52 -18.48 17.37 -3.50
N LEU A 53 -17.19 17.10 -3.72
CA LEU A 53 -16.63 15.75 -3.64
C LEU A 53 -16.71 15.21 -2.20
N LEU A 54 -16.40 16.02 -1.20
CA LEU A 54 -16.48 15.65 0.22
C LEU A 54 -17.90 15.28 0.63
N PHE A 55 -18.86 16.13 0.31
CA PHE A 55 -20.25 15.88 0.64
C PHE A 55 -20.77 14.63 -0.05
N LEU A 56 -20.48 14.48 -1.34
CA LEU A 56 -20.83 13.29 -2.11
C LEU A 56 -20.24 12.02 -1.50
N CYS A 57 -18.95 12.03 -1.16
CA CYS A 57 -18.31 10.87 -0.55
C CYS A 57 -18.90 10.56 0.83
N LEU A 58 -19.27 11.56 1.63
CA LEU A 58 -19.94 11.35 2.91
C LEU A 58 -21.30 10.67 2.73
N VAL A 59 -22.12 11.15 1.80
CA VAL A 59 -23.41 10.53 1.44
C VAL A 59 -23.23 9.09 0.95
N LEU A 60 -22.33 8.88 -0.02
CA LEU A 60 -22.09 7.55 -0.59
C LEU A 60 -21.54 6.59 0.46
N PHE A 61 -20.71 7.10 1.39
CA PHE A 61 -20.20 6.33 2.51
C PHE A 61 -21.32 5.92 3.46
N LEU A 62 -22.19 6.85 3.87
CA LEU A 62 -23.36 6.53 4.70
C LEU A 62 -24.29 5.52 4.01
N TYR A 63 -24.51 5.67 2.70
CA TYR A 63 -25.27 4.71 1.90
C TYR A 63 -24.62 3.32 1.90
N ALA A 64 -23.31 3.24 1.64
CA ALA A 64 -22.57 1.99 1.60
C ALA A 64 -22.40 1.33 2.99
N ALA A 65 -22.28 2.13 4.05
CA ALA A 65 -22.05 1.66 5.41
C ALA A 65 -23.36 1.25 6.12
N LEU A 66 -24.39 2.10 6.10
CA LEU A 66 -25.65 1.86 6.81
C LEU A 66 -26.56 0.89 6.06
N PHE A 67 -26.68 1.06 4.73
CA PHE A 67 -27.60 0.27 3.91
C PHE A 67 -26.92 -0.88 3.17
N ARG A 68 -25.61 -1.08 3.38
CA ARG A 68 -24.78 -2.06 2.65
C ARG A 68 -24.93 -1.96 1.13
N GLY A 69 -25.25 -0.77 0.63
CA GLY A 69 -25.51 -0.54 -0.78
C GLY A 69 -24.29 -0.83 -1.65
N GLU A 70 -24.49 -1.56 -2.75
CA GLU A 70 -23.44 -1.77 -3.75
C GLU A 70 -23.29 -0.51 -4.63
N VAL A 71 -22.37 0.38 -4.26
CA VAL A 71 -22.11 1.63 -5.00
C VAL A 71 -21.61 1.34 -6.42
N ARG A 72 -20.97 0.17 -6.63
CA ARG A 72 -20.61 -0.35 -7.96
C ARG A 72 -21.80 -0.54 -8.92
N ARG A 73 -23.03 -0.69 -8.44
CA ARG A 73 -24.19 -0.95 -9.30
C ARG A 73 -25.00 0.30 -9.66
N ILE A 74 -24.58 1.49 -9.24
CA ILE A 74 -25.24 2.73 -9.63
C ILE A 74 -25.02 2.96 -11.14
N SER A 75 -26.00 2.54 -11.94
CA SER A 75 -26.00 2.64 -13.41
C SER A 75 -26.18 4.09 -13.86
N TRP A 76 -25.61 4.43 -15.03
CA TRP A 76 -25.75 5.73 -15.70
C TRP A 76 -27.20 6.20 -15.89
N LYS A 77 -28.17 5.29 -16.03
CA LYS A 77 -29.60 5.64 -16.11
C LYS A 77 -30.19 6.18 -14.79
N ASN A 78 -29.57 5.84 -13.66
CA ASN A 78 -29.92 6.38 -12.35
C ASN A 78 -29.00 7.54 -11.93
N ILE A 79 -28.02 7.93 -12.76
CA ILE A 79 -27.22 9.13 -12.50
C ILE A 79 -28.13 10.35 -12.44
N GLY A 80 -29.19 10.48 -13.24
CA GLY A 80 -30.16 11.59 -13.08
C GLY A 80 -30.81 11.64 -11.70
N LYS A 81 -31.11 10.50 -11.08
CA LYS A 81 -31.60 10.41 -9.69
C LYS A 81 -30.49 10.63 -8.67
N ALA A 82 -29.28 10.17 -8.95
CA ALA A 82 -28.11 10.42 -8.11
C ALA A 82 -27.63 11.88 -8.20
N LEU A 83 -27.86 12.56 -9.32
CA LEU A 83 -27.58 13.96 -9.63
C LEU A 83 -28.68 14.85 -9.05
N ALA A 84 -29.94 14.42 -9.08
CA ALA A 84 -31.01 15.01 -8.28
C ALA A 84 -30.74 14.85 -6.78
N PHE A 85 -30.28 13.67 -6.34
CA PHE A 85 -29.79 13.48 -4.98
C PHE A 85 -28.60 14.38 -4.70
N PHE A 86 -27.70 14.60 -5.66
CA PHE A 86 -26.55 15.51 -5.60
C PHE A 86 -26.96 16.98 -5.48
N LEU A 87 -27.98 17.41 -6.23
CA LEU A 87 -28.54 18.75 -6.18
C LEU A 87 -29.30 18.99 -4.88
N ILE A 88 -30.02 17.98 -4.38
CA ILE A 88 -30.69 18.00 -3.07
C ILE A 88 -29.63 18.00 -1.95
N ALA A 89 -28.58 17.20 -2.08
CA ALA A 89 -27.42 17.15 -1.20
C ALA A 89 -26.70 18.51 -1.13
N ILE A 90 -26.42 19.13 -2.29
CA ILE A 90 -25.88 20.48 -2.40
C ILE A 90 -26.86 21.49 -1.79
N GLY A 91 -28.17 21.37 -2.03
CA GLY A 91 -29.18 22.27 -1.47
C GLY A 91 -29.28 22.18 0.05
N ILE A 92 -29.30 20.96 0.60
CA ILE A 92 -29.26 20.71 2.05
C ILE A 92 -27.92 21.21 2.62
N TYR A 93 -26.81 21.00 1.93
CA TYR A 93 -25.50 21.53 2.33
C TYR A 93 -25.45 23.06 2.28
N LEU A 94 -26.01 23.73 1.27
CA LEU A 94 -26.04 25.19 1.22
C LEU A 94 -26.96 25.75 2.31
N PHE A 95 -28.03 25.04 2.69
CA PHE A 95 -28.98 25.47 3.71
C PHE A 95 -28.50 25.16 5.15
N PHE A 96 -28.15 23.91 5.46
CA PHE A 96 -27.65 23.48 6.78
C PHE A 96 -26.15 23.70 6.93
N GLY A 97 -25.38 23.43 5.88
CA GLY A 97 -23.94 23.63 5.89
C GLY A 97 -23.61 25.09 6.10
N TYR A 98 -24.25 26.07 5.47
CA TYR A 98 -23.97 27.49 5.77
C TYR A 98 -24.10 27.85 7.26
N TYR A 99 -25.13 27.34 7.96
CA TYR A 99 -25.33 27.63 9.38
C TYR A 99 -24.33 26.89 10.30
N VAL A 100 -24.10 25.59 10.05
CA VAL A 100 -23.13 24.77 10.82
C VAL A 100 -21.68 25.18 10.51
N PHE A 101 -21.41 25.58 9.27
CA PHE A 101 -20.11 26.02 8.75
C PHE A 101 -19.79 27.47 9.10
N ILE A 102 -20.72 28.24 9.68
CA ILE A 102 -20.40 29.55 10.30
C ILE A 102 -20.22 29.39 11.81
N THR A 103 -21.00 28.53 12.46
CA THR A 103 -21.02 28.43 13.93
C THR A 103 -20.07 27.38 14.51
N MET A 104 -19.69 26.34 13.76
CA MET A 104 -18.84 25.23 14.24
C MET A 104 -17.72 24.83 13.27
N ILE A 105 -17.32 25.73 12.37
CA ILE A 105 -16.34 25.44 11.32
C ILE A 105 -15.02 24.95 11.89
N ASP A 106 -14.51 25.57 12.94
CA ASP A 106 -13.19 25.26 13.47
C ASP A 106 -13.17 23.88 14.13
N LEU A 107 -14.20 23.56 14.93
CA LEU A 107 -14.32 22.25 15.59
C LEU A 107 -14.57 21.13 14.56
N PHE A 108 -15.50 21.36 13.63
CA PHE A 108 -15.85 20.36 12.61
C PHE A 108 -14.69 20.12 11.64
N THR A 109 -14.03 21.18 11.18
CA THR A 109 -12.87 21.09 10.28
C THR A 109 -11.69 20.44 11.00
N SER A 110 -11.44 20.76 12.27
CA SER A 110 -10.38 20.11 13.06
C SER A 110 -10.65 18.63 13.29
N LEU A 111 -11.89 18.25 13.62
CA LEU A 111 -12.27 16.84 13.81
C LEU A 111 -12.18 16.06 12.49
N MET A 112 -12.71 16.63 11.40
CA MET A 112 -12.58 16.03 10.07
C MET A 112 -11.13 15.89 9.64
N PHE A 113 -10.30 16.89 9.93
CA PHE A 113 -8.87 16.86 9.65
C PHE A 113 -8.19 15.70 10.37
N VAL A 114 -8.37 15.61 11.69
CA VAL A 114 -7.81 14.51 12.49
C VAL A 114 -8.28 13.17 11.95
N VAL A 115 -9.60 12.94 11.85
CA VAL A 115 -10.15 11.64 11.42
C VAL A 115 -9.69 11.27 10.01
N SER A 116 -9.64 12.24 9.09
CA SER A 116 -9.21 12.01 7.71
C SER A 116 -7.73 11.70 7.59
N ILE A 117 -6.85 12.37 8.34
CA ILE A 117 -5.42 12.08 8.43
C ILE A 117 -5.22 10.63 8.87
N PHE A 118 -5.76 10.27 10.05
CA PHE A 118 -5.59 8.93 10.62
C PHE A 118 -6.13 7.86 9.67
N SER A 119 -7.30 8.09 9.07
CA SER A 119 -7.92 7.16 8.12
C SER A 119 -7.12 7.00 6.83
N TYR A 120 -6.71 8.11 6.22
CA TYR A 120 -5.92 8.12 4.99
C TYR A 120 -4.62 7.35 5.18
N ILE A 121 -3.88 7.64 6.25
CA ILE A 121 -2.60 7.00 6.54
C ILE A 121 -2.79 5.53 6.85
N PHE A 122 -3.74 5.19 7.72
CA PHE A 122 -3.97 3.79 8.08
C PHE A 122 -4.29 2.95 6.85
N ILE A 123 -5.22 3.42 6.00
CA ILE A 123 -5.61 2.70 4.79
C ILE A 123 -4.43 2.64 3.81
N THR A 124 -3.79 3.77 3.49
CA THR A 124 -2.72 3.79 2.49
C THR A 124 -1.50 2.99 2.93
N ALA A 125 -1.08 3.13 4.19
CA ALA A 125 0.04 2.39 4.75
C ALA A 125 -0.25 0.88 4.75
N LEU A 126 -1.46 0.45 5.13
CA LEU A 126 -1.86 -0.96 5.11
C LEU A 126 -1.81 -1.56 3.70
N PHE A 127 -2.39 -0.88 2.69
CA PHE A 127 -2.41 -1.39 1.33
C PHE A 127 -1.05 -1.30 0.64
N ALA A 128 -0.27 -0.25 0.87
CA ALA A 128 1.07 -0.12 0.33
C ALA A 128 2.04 -1.14 0.92
N MET A 129 2.01 -1.36 2.25
CA MET A 129 2.80 -2.41 2.90
C MET A 129 2.38 -3.81 2.43
N TYR A 130 1.07 -4.05 2.27
CA TYR A 130 0.58 -5.32 1.72
C TYR A 130 1.05 -5.55 0.28
N PHE A 131 1.02 -4.50 -0.56
CA PHE A 131 1.56 -4.55 -1.91
C PHE A 131 3.05 -4.94 -1.91
N CYS A 132 3.83 -4.36 -1.01
CA CYS A 132 5.25 -4.66 -0.86
C CYS A 132 5.50 -6.08 -0.39
N PHE A 133 4.69 -6.59 0.55
CA PHE A 133 4.71 -8.00 0.92
C PHE A 133 4.46 -8.89 -0.31
N ASP A 134 3.39 -8.64 -1.08
CA ASP A 134 3.00 -9.45 -2.24
C ASP A 134 4.07 -9.44 -3.34
N GLN A 135 4.71 -8.29 -3.60
CA GLN A 135 5.83 -8.19 -4.54
C GLN A 135 7.09 -8.86 -4.00
N GLY A 136 7.42 -8.65 -2.74
CA GLY A 136 8.57 -9.25 -2.07
C GLY A 136 8.49 -10.78 -2.10
N VAL A 137 7.32 -11.36 -1.83
CA VAL A 137 7.11 -12.81 -1.93
C VAL A 137 7.29 -13.30 -3.36
N LYS A 138 6.76 -12.61 -4.38
CA LYS A 138 6.94 -13.03 -5.78
C LYS A 138 8.39 -12.96 -6.23
N PHE A 139 9.11 -11.94 -5.80
CA PHE A 139 10.52 -11.81 -6.10
C PHE A 139 11.32 -12.93 -5.44
N ASP A 140 11.08 -13.17 -4.15
CA ASP A 140 11.68 -14.29 -3.42
C ASP A 140 11.34 -15.64 -4.07
N ASP A 141 10.13 -15.81 -4.63
CA ASP A 141 9.74 -17.00 -5.37
C ASP A 141 10.53 -17.23 -6.66
N LYS A 142 10.92 -16.15 -7.34
CA LYS A 142 11.79 -16.24 -8.52
C LYS A 142 13.20 -16.64 -8.10
N VAL A 143 13.73 -16.00 -7.06
CA VAL A 143 15.07 -16.30 -6.53
C VAL A 143 15.16 -17.73 -5.99
N TYR A 144 14.09 -18.24 -5.37
CA TYR A 144 14.05 -19.60 -4.83
C TYR A 144 14.10 -20.71 -5.91
N LYS A 145 13.91 -20.37 -7.19
CA LYS A 145 14.07 -21.32 -8.31
C LYS A 145 15.52 -21.47 -8.77
N ALA A 146 16.42 -20.59 -8.33
CA ALA A 146 17.84 -20.65 -8.66
C ALA A 146 18.54 -21.83 -7.94
N PRO A 147 19.77 -22.22 -8.37
CA PRO A 147 20.57 -23.25 -7.70
C PRO A 147 20.73 -22.95 -6.20
N THR A 148 20.74 -24.00 -5.35
CA THR A 148 20.61 -23.85 -3.88
C THR A 148 21.66 -22.96 -3.22
N GLY A 149 22.91 -22.97 -3.70
CA GLY A 149 23.98 -22.08 -3.21
C GLY A 149 23.74 -20.62 -3.61
N VAL A 150 23.52 -20.38 -4.91
CA VAL A 150 23.23 -19.03 -5.46
C VAL A 150 21.97 -18.44 -4.81
N ALA A 151 20.91 -19.24 -4.66
CA ALA A 151 19.68 -18.81 -4.01
C ALA A 151 19.89 -18.45 -2.54
N PHE A 152 20.83 -19.06 -1.83
CA PHE A 152 21.14 -18.68 -0.44
C PHE A 152 21.81 -17.31 -0.38
N PHE A 153 22.88 -17.10 -1.15
CA PHE A 153 23.62 -15.83 -1.18
C PHE A 153 22.77 -14.66 -1.69
N VAL A 154 22.03 -14.85 -2.78
CA VAL A 154 21.16 -13.80 -3.34
C VAL A 154 20.08 -13.39 -2.34
N ARG A 155 19.52 -14.35 -1.60
CA ARG A 155 18.49 -14.06 -0.59
C ARG A 155 19.05 -13.24 0.58
N TRP A 156 20.21 -13.62 1.11
CA TRP A 156 20.88 -12.86 2.16
C TRP A 156 21.32 -11.48 1.68
N GLY A 157 21.87 -11.40 0.47
CA GLY A 157 22.21 -10.15 -0.19
C GLY A 157 21.00 -9.23 -0.28
N LEU A 158 19.85 -9.70 -0.76
CA LEU A 158 18.62 -8.90 -0.85
C LEU A 158 18.15 -8.36 0.51
N PHE A 159 18.23 -9.18 1.56
CA PHE A 159 17.83 -8.78 2.90
C PHE A 159 18.75 -7.72 3.50
N LEU A 160 20.07 -7.98 3.49
CA LEU A 160 21.07 -7.07 4.05
C LEU A 160 21.17 -5.78 3.24
N LEU A 161 21.26 -5.90 1.90
CA LEU A 161 21.28 -4.75 1.01
C LEU A 161 20.00 -3.93 1.13
N GLY A 162 18.84 -4.57 1.28
CA GLY A 162 17.57 -3.86 1.49
C GLY A 162 17.53 -3.08 2.81
N ALA A 163 18.06 -3.65 3.90
CA ALA A 163 18.19 -2.95 5.16
C ALA A 163 19.21 -1.79 5.08
N LEU A 164 20.36 -2.02 4.44
CA LEU A 164 21.40 -0.99 4.25
C LEU A 164 20.89 0.17 3.38
N ILE A 165 20.21 -0.12 2.27
CA ILE A 165 19.57 0.90 1.43
C ILE A 165 18.52 1.68 2.24
N SER A 166 17.73 1.00 3.07
CA SER A 166 16.73 1.65 3.93
C SER A 166 17.37 2.65 4.90
N ILE A 167 18.43 2.22 5.60
CA ILE A 167 19.18 3.08 6.52
C ILE A 167 19.83 4.24 5.75
N PHE A 168 20.42 3.97 4.59
CA PHE A 168 21.01 4.99 3.73
C PHE A 168 19.97 6.04 3.30
N LEU A 169 18.78 5.61 2.86
CA LEU A 169 17.68 6.53 2.50
C LEU A 169 17.25 7.39 3.69
N VAL A 170 17.07 6.80 4.87
CA VAL A 170 16.66 7.52 6.08
C VAL A 170 17.72 8.53 6.53
N LEU A 171 19.00 8.18 6.41
CA LEU A 171 20.11 9.06 6.81
C LEU A 171 20.33 10.21 5.82
N PHE A 172 20.43 9.89 4.53
CA PHE A 172 20.96 10.82 3.53
C PHE A 172 19.90 11.48 2.67
N ALA A 173 18.73 10.86 2.47
CA ALA A 173 17.72 11.49 1.60
C ALA A 173 17.25 12.84 2.16
N PRO A 174 16.94 13.00 3.46
CA PRO A 174 16.64 14.32 4.02
C PRO A 174 17.80 15.31 3.87
N SER A 175 19.06 14.89 4.13
CA SER A 175 20.23 15.78 3.99
C SER A 175 20.47 16.25 2.57
N ILE A 176 20.39 15.35 1.59
CA ILE A 176 20.67 15.63 0.18
C ILE A 176 19.56 16.51 -0.40
N ILE A 177 18.31 16.25 -0.01
CA ILE A 177 17.13 16.85 -0.62
C ILE A 177 16.76 18.16 0.07
N ALA A 178 16.88 18.24 1.39
CA ALA A 178 16.54 19.43 2.18
C ALA A 178 17.76 20.19 2.73
N GLY A 179 18.98 19.73 2.44
CA GLY A 179 20.22 20.46 2.76
C GLY A 179 20.66 20.42 4.23
N GLN A 180 19.93 19.72 5.12
CA GLN A 180 20.25 19.69 6.54
C GLN A 180 20.00 18.32 7.18
N THR A 181 20.98 17.86 7.99
CA THR A 181 20.79 16.81 9.00
C THR A 181 21.68 17.09 10.21
N PRO A 182 21.16 17.07 11.45
CA PRO A 182 19.78 16.71 11.85
C PRO A 182 18.72 17.72 11.39
N LEU A 183 17.45 17.29 11.34
CA LEU A 183 16.34 18.16 10.96
C LEU A 183 16.19 19.27 12.00
N GLN A 184 16.59 20.49 11.65
CA GLN A 184 16.44 21.65 12.52
C GLN A 184 15.18 22.43 12.08
N PRO A 185 14.15 22.51 12.93
CA PRO A 185 13.00 23.35 12.65
C PRO A 185 13.38 24.84 12.77
N ARG A 186 12.48 25.72 12.33
CA ARG A 186 12.58 27.16 12.61
C ARG A 186 12.45 27.43 14.11
N ASP A 187 12.96 28.58 14.54
CA ASP A 187 12.98 29.00 15.95
C ASP A 187 11.57 29.25 16.54
N ASP A 188 10.55 29.40 15.71
CA ASP A 188 9.14 29.64 16.07
C ASP A 188 8.34 28.34 16.33
N VAL A 189 8.97 27.18 16.17
CA VAL A 189 8.31 25.88 16.32
C VAL A 189 8.35 25.43 17.78
N SER A 190 7.24 24.86 18.27
CA SER A 190 7.17 24.43 19.67
C SER A 190 8.28 23.43 20.04
N PRO A 191 8.85 23.52 21.26
CA PRO A 191 9.99 22.68 21.66
C PRO A 191 9.72 21.18 21.58
N SER A 192 8.46 20.76 21.78
CA SER A 192 8.03 19.36 21.69
C SER A 192 8.12 18.82 20.26
N ILE A 193 7.69 19.61 19.28
CA ILE A 193 7.79 19.28 17.85
C ILE A 193 9.25 19.24 17.43
N ALA A 194 10.06 20.21 17.87
CA ALA A 194 11.49 20.26 17.58
C ALA A 194 12.21 19.01 18.10
N PHE A 195 11.91 18.60 19.34
CA PHE A 195 12.42 17.36 19.91
C PHE A 195 12.02 16.14 19.07
N MET A 196 10.74 16.03 18.69
CA MET A 196 10.26 14.92 17.87
C MET A 196 11.00 14.85 16.52
N LEU A 197 11.08 15.95 15.78
CA LEU A 197 11.77 16.03 14.48
C LEU A 197 13.24 15.60 14.58
N TYR A 198 13.94 16.07 15.62
CA TYR A 198 15.33 15.71 15.87
C TYR A 198 15.53 14.20 16.08
N TRP A 199 14.60 13.55 16.78
CA TRP A 199 14.68 12.12 17.09
C TRP A 199 14.12 11.20 16.00
N MET A 200 13.35 11.71 15.02
CA MET A 200 12.73 10.90 13.96
C MET A 200 13.74 10.00 13.22
N THR A 201 14.86 10.54 12.77
CA THR A 201 15.90 9.76 12.05
C THR A 201 16.44 8.63 12.93
N ARG A 202 16.78 8.95 14.19
CA ARG A 202 17.37 8.01 15.14
C ARG A 202 16.40 6.89 15.51
N PHE A 203 15.14 7.24 15.82
CA PHE A 203 14.11 6.25 16.12
C PHE A 203 13.88 5.30 14.95
N THR A 204 13.81 5.82 13.72
CA THR A 204 13.66 4.97 12.53
C THR A 204 14.79 3.96 12.40
N ILE A 205 16.04 4.42 12.54
CA ILE A 205 17.21 3.55 12.42
C ILE A 205 17.20 2.47 13.52
N ILE A 206 16.93 2.85 14.76
CA ILE A 206 16.82 1.90 15.89
C ILE A 206 15.77 0.83 15.58
N ILE A 207 14.64 1.22 15.02
CA ILE A 207 13.55 0.29 14.70
C ILE A 207 13.91 -0.62 13.52
N ILE A 208 14.53 -0.10 12.46
CA ILE A 208 15.03 -0.91 11.35
C ILE A 208 16.04 -1.94 11.88
N LEU A 209 17.00 -1.52 12.72
CA LEU A 209 17.98 -2.41 13.34
C LEU A 209 17.31 -3.47 14.23
N ALA A 210 16.34 -3.07 15.06
CA ALA A 210 15.58 -3.99 15.89
C ALA A 210 14.80 -5.03 15.04
N LEU A 211 14.20 -4.63 13.92
CA LEU A 211 13.52 -5.53 12.99
C LEU A 211 14.49 -6.47 12.28
N VAL A 212 15.67 -5.99 11.89
CA VAL A 212 16.74 -6.82 11.31
C VAL A 212 17.22 -7.86 12.31
N LEU A 213 17.53 -7.45 13.56
CA LEU A 213 17.94 -8.35 14.64
C LEU A 213 16.86 -9.39 14.93
N THR A 214 15.61 -8.96 15.07
CA THR A 214 14.46 -9.85 15.28
C THR A 214 14.33 -10.86 14.13
N ALA A 215 14.47 -10.41 12.88
CA ALA A 215 14.44 -11.30 11.73
C ALA A 215 15.62 -12.30 11.76
N ILE A 216 16.83 -11.89 12.11
CA ILE A 216 18.00 -12.77 12.25
C ILE A 216 17.73 -13.82 13.35
N ILE A 217 17.24 -13.42 14.53
CA ILE A 217 16.90 -14.34 15.62
C ILE A 217 15.84 -15.36 15.15
N ILE A 218 14.78 -14.90 14.49
CA ILE A 218 13.75 -15.79 13.92
C ILE A 218 14.37 -16.76 12.91
N VAL A 219 15.31 -16.31 12.08
CA VAL A 219 16.01 -17.17 11.12
C VAL A 219 16.84 -18.22 11.84
N LEU A 220 17.57 -17.87 12.90
CA LEU A 220 18.37 -18.80 13.69
C LEU A 220 17.49 -19.88 14.34
N ILE A 221 16.40 -19.48 15.00
CA ILE A 221 15.47 -20.40 15.68
C ILE A 221 14.75 -21.29 14.67
N THR A 222 14.19 -20.69 13.61
CA THR A 222 13.28 -21.42 12.72
C THR A 222 13.98 -22.05 11.52
N ARG A 223 15.26 -21.73 11.28
CA ARG A 223 16.04 -22.00 10.06
C ARG A 223 15.30 -21.57 8.79
N LYS A 224 14.44 -20.55 8.88
CA LYS A 224 13.61 -20.06 7.77
C LYS A 224 13.95 -18.62 7.45
N PHE A 225 14.72 -18.45 6.37
CA PHE A 225 15.04 -17.15 5.82
C PHE A 225 13.91 -16.52 5.01
N ASN A 226 13.59 -15.26 5.31
CA ASN A 226 12.53 -14.45 4.72
C ASN A 226 13.12 -13.29 3.89
N ALA A 227 13.61 -13.58 2.68
CA ALA A 227 14.28 -12.57 1.85
C ALA A 227 13.38 -11.40 1.40
N TRP A 228 12.06 -11.62 1.38
CA TRP A 228 11.08 -10.58 1.06
C TRP A 228 11.16 -9.38 2.02
N LEU A 229 11.68 -9.56 3.24
CA LEU A 229 11.91 -8.48 4.19
C LEU A 229 12.90 -7.44 3.67
N GLY A 230 13.84 -7.79 2.79
CA GLY A 230 14.74 -6.82 2.16
C GLY A 230 14.00 -5.80 1.31
N ILE A 231 13.08 -6.27 0.45
CA ILE A 231 12.21 -5.41 -0.37
C ILE A 231 11.29 -4.58 0.52
N TYR A 232 10.81 -5.15 1.61
CA TYR A 232 10.02 -4.45 2.61
C TYR A 232 10.80 -3.30 3.27
N PHE A 233 12.07 -3.51 3.64
CA PHE A 233 12.93 -2.47 4.20
C PHE A 233 13.19 -1.34 3.22
N ILE A 234 13.47 -1.64 1.93
CA ILE A 234 13.65 -0.61 0.91
C ILE A 234 12.40 0.27 0.81
N PHE A 235 11.23 -0.36 0.75
CA PHE A 235 9.97 0.39 0.69
C PHE A 235 9.73 1.25 1.92
N ILE A 236 9.95 0.69 3.12
CA ILE A 236 9.85 1.44 4.38
C ILE A 236 10.82 2.61 4.39
N GLY A 237 12.08 2.40 4.00
CA GLY A 237 13.10 3.44 3.99
C GLY A 237 12.70 4.58 3.06
N GLY A 238 12.21 4.26 1.86
CA GLY A 238 11.68 5.25 0.93
C GLY A 238 10.44 5.98 1.46
N TYR A 239 9.48 5.26 2.05
CA TYR A 239 8.26 5.85 2.60
C TYR A 239 8.55 6.76 3.81
N VAL A 240 9.42 6.32 4.72
CA VAL A 240 9.84 7.12 5.87
C VAL A 240 10.66 8.33 5.43
N ALA A 241 11.59 8.16 4.49
CA ALA A 241 12.32 9.29 3.92
C ALA A 241 11.38 10.32 3.29
N PHE A 242 10.36 9.87 2.54
CA PHE A 242 9.32 10.73 1.99
C PHE A 242 8.58 11.50 3.09
N LEU A 243 8.16 10.85 4.17
CA LEU A 243 7.49 11.50 5.30
C LEU A 243 8.39 12.51 6.01
N MET A 244 9.67 12.18 6.20
CA MET A 244 10.66 13.08 6.77
C MET A 244 10.84 14.33 5.90
N ILE A 245 11.02 14.17 4.59
CA ILE A 245 11.15 15.29 3.66
C ILE A 245 9.88 16.16 3.67
N SER A 246 8.70 15.53 3.74
CA SER A 246 7.41 16.23 3.84
C SER A 246 7.30 17.05 5.12
N ALA A 247 7.73 16.48 6.26
CA ALA A 247 7.79 17.19 7.53
C ALA A 247 8.75 18.39 7.46
N VAL A 248 9.92 18.22 6.84
CA VAL A 248 10.89 19.32 6.70
C VAL A 248 10.35 20.48 5.88
N PHE A 249 9.74 20.20 4.71
CA PHE A 249 9.12 21.27 3.91
C PHE A 249 7.99 21.99 4.63
N THR A 250 7.26 21.29 5.51
CA THR A 250 6.20 21.89 6.31
C THR A 250 6.77 22.88 7.33
N VAL A 251 7.95 22.58 7.91
CA VAL A 251 8.49 23.30 9.07
C VAL A 251 9.54 24.35 8.72
N GLN A 252 10.28 24.18 7.63
CA GLN A 252 11.31 25.14 7.21
C GLN A 252 10.80 26.24 6.28
N GLY A 253 9.57 26.10 5.76
CA GLY A 253 9.01 26.96 4.69
C GLY A 253 9.89 27.03 3.44
N GLU A 254 9.50 27.83 2.45
CA GLU A 254 10.01 27.77 1.05
C GLU A 254 11.45 28.29 0.81
N GLY A 255 12.39 28.05 1.73
CA GLY A 255 13.77 28.50 1.64
C GLY A 255 14.74 27.49 1.04
N THR A 256 15.27 27.82 -0.14
CA THR A 256 16.61 27.43 -0.68
C THR A 256 16.95 25.94 -0.81
N LEU A 257 16.62 25.32 -1.96
CA LEU A 257 17.32 24.22 -2.67
C LEU A 257 16.48 23.84 -3.92
N PRO A 258 16.74 22.84 -4.80
CA PRO A 258 15.98 22.69 -6.05
C PRO A 258 14.57 22.12 -5.78
N ILE A 259 13.72 23.01 -5.26
CA ILE A 259 12.42 22.77 -4.66
C ILE A 259 11.47 22.11 -5.65
N PHE A 260 11.56 22.44 -6.94
CA PHE A 260 10.59 22.00 -7.92
C PHE A 260 10.68 20.50 -8.27
N ILE A 261 11.89 19.98 -8.52
CA ILE A 261 12.07 18.56 -8.88
C ILE A 261 11.68 17.68 -7.71
N THR A 262 12.14 18.01 -6.51
CA THR A 262 11.78 17.30 -5.28
C THR A 262 10.28 17.29 -5.05
N ARG A 263 9.61 18.45 -5.21
CA ARG A 263 8.14 18.54 -5.10
C ARG A 263 7.45 17.64 -6.13
N ILE A 264 7.88 17.64 -7.39
CA ILE A 264 7.32 16.73 -8.40
C ILE A 264 7.50 15.26 -8.00
N VAL A 265 8.67 14.87 -7.50
CA VAL A 265 8.93 13.49 -7.06
C VAL A 265 8.03 13.12 -5.87
N MET A 266 7.84 14.03 -4.91
CA MET A 266 6.94 13.84 -3.78
C MET A 266 5.48 13.68 -4.22
N PHE A 267 5.02 14.54 -5.14
CA PHE A 267 3.70 14.45 -5.73
C PHE A 267 3.47 13.12 -6.47
N ALA A 268 4.43 12.72 -7.30
CA ALA A 268 4.37 11.45 -8.01
C ALA A 268 4.33 10.26 -7.05
N PHE A 269 5.06 10.33 -5.94
CA PHE A 269 5.07 9.29 -4.92
C PHE A 269 3.76 9.22 -4.12
N ASP A 270 3.17 10.36 -3.77
CA ASP A 270 1.88 10.41 -3.09
C ASP A 270 0.75 9.89 -4.00
N ILE A 271 0.72 10.31 -5.27
CA ILE A 271 -0.18 9.73 -6.28
C ILE A 271 0.04 8.22 -6.40
N PHE A 272 1.29 7.78 -6.44
CA PHE A 272 1.61 6.36 -6.53
C PHE A 272 1.03 5.57 -5.35
N ILE A 273 1.17 6.05 -4.12
CA ILE A 273 0.63 5.41 -2.91
C ILE A 273 -0.90 5.38 -2.95
N LEU A 274 -1.53 6.51 -3.32
CA LEU A 274 -2.97 6.63 -3.45
C LEU A 274 -3.51 5.63 -4.49
N LEU A 275 -2.92 5.59 -5.69
CA LEU A 275 -3.32 4.68 -6.76
C LEU A 275 -3.09 3.21 -6.41
N VAL A 276 -1.98 2.87 -5.74
CA VAL A 276 -1.73 1.49 -5.28
C VAL A 276 -2.79 1.06 -4.26
N SER A 277 -3.17 1.96 -3.35
CA SER A 277 -4.20 1.73 -2.35
C SER A 277 -5.58 1.53 -2.98
N ILE A 278 -5.96 2.41 -3.91
CA ILE A 278 -7.20 2.30 -4.69
C ILE A 278 -7.21 0.98 -5.48
N GLY A 279 -6.14 0.66 -6.21
CA GLY A 279 -6.04 -0.58 -6.97
C GLY A 279 -6.17 -1.83 -6.09
N GLY A 280 -5.65 -1.79 -4.86
CA GLY A 280 -5.84 -2.83 -3.84
C GLY A 280 -7.30 -3.00 -3.41
N LEU A 281 -8.05 -1.91 -3.31
CA LEU A 281 -9.46 -1.84 -2.88
C LEU A 281 -10.48 -2.12 -3.99
N VAL A 282 -10.09 -2.02 -5.26
CA VAL A 282 -10.97 -2.33 -6.40
C VAL A 282 -10.82 -3.79 -6.84
N GLY A 283 -9.63 -4.39 -6.63
CA GLY A 283 -9.33 -5.76 -7.05
C GLY A 283 -10.12 -6.86 -6.30
N LYS A 284 -10.01 -8.11 -6.80
CA LYS A 284 -10.64 -9.32 -6.21
C LYS A 284 -10.33 -9.55 -4.73
N LYS A 285 -9.25 -8.95 -4.22
CA LYS A 285 -8.85 -9.04 -2.80
C LYS A 285 -9.73 -8.18 -1.90
N ALA A 286 -10.37 -7.14 -2.44
CA ALA A 286 -11.27 -6.28 -1.68
C ALA A 286 -12.61 -6.96 -1.37
N GLU A 287 -13.11 -7.79 -2.29
CA GLU A 287 -14.28 -8.66 -2.05
C GLU A 287 -14.02 -9.59 -0.83
N LEU A 288 -12.81 -10.19 -0.76
CA LEU A 288 -12.37 -10.99 0.39
C LEU A 288 -12.21 -10.20 1.70
N ILE A 289 -11.91 -8.90 1.62
CA ILE A 289 -11.81 -8.01 2.79
C ILE A 289 -13.23 -7.68 3.30
N GLY A 290 -14.17 -7.38 2.39
CA GLY A 290 -15.58 -7.16 2.72
C GLY A 290 -16.24 -8.38 3.38
N GLU A 291 -15.98 -9.59 2.87
CA GLU A 291 -16.47 -10.84 3.48
C GLU A 291 -15.98 -11.04 4.93
N LYS A 292 -14.76 -10.59 5.24
CA LYS A 292 -14.13 -10.79 6.56
C LYS A 292 -14.49 -9.71 7.57
N LEU A 293 -14.66 -8.47 7.14
CA LEU A 293 -14.91 -7.36 8.05
C LEU A 293 -16.35 -7.32 8.58
N LYS A 294 -17.33 -7.96 7.91
CA LYS A 294 -18.78 -8.06 8.25
C LYS A 294 -19.55 -6.76 8.52
N VAL A 295 -18.86 -5.70 8.94
CA VAL A 295 -19.37 -4.41 9.39
C VAL A 295 -19.25 -3.37 8.26
N ILE A 296 -18.18 -3.41 7.47
CA ILE A 296 -17.91 -2.43 6.41
C ILE A 296 -17.53 -3.13 5.10
N ASN A 297 -18.26 -2.82 4.02
CA ASN A 297 -17.99 -3.32 2.67
C ASN A 297 -16.77 -2.62 2.04
N SER A 298 -16.08 -3.30 1.11
CA SER A 298 -14.93 -2.72 0.40
C SER A 298 -15.23 -1.40 -0.32
N ASP A 299 -16.46 -1.24 -0.81
CA ASP A 299 -16.95 0.00 -1.43
C ASP A 299 -16.92 1.17 -0.44
N ALA A 300 -17.38 0.95 0.79
CA ALA A 300 -17.34 1.97 1.84
C ALA A 300 -15.90 2.34 2.21
N ILE A 301 -14.97 1.36 2.28
CA ILE A 301 -13.54 1.65 2.55
C ILE A 301 -12.93 2.48 1.41
N LEU A 302 -13.28 2.19 0.15
CA LEU A 302 -12.80 2.94 -1.00
C LEU A 302 -13.36 4.38 -1.03
N ILE A 303 -14.66 4.56 -0.75
CA ILE A 303 -15.25 5.90 -0.62
C ILE A 303 -14.60 6.65 0.54
N TRP A 304 -14.39 5.98 1.67
CA TRP A 304 -13.76 6.57 2.84
C TRP A 304 -12.31 6.97 2.57
N LEU A 305 -11.56 6.22 1.76
CA LEU A 305 -10.22 6.60 1.33
C LEU A 305 -10.25 7.88 0.48
N ILE A 306 -11.17 7.98 -0.48
CA ILE A 306 -11.34 9.15 -1.34
C ILE A 306 -11.74 10.37 -0.49
N PHE A 307 -12.73 10.20 0.38
CA PHE A 307 -13.14 11.19 1.36
C PHE A 307 -11.97 11.65 2.23
N SER A 308 -11.22 10.71 2.80
CA SER A 308 -10.12 11.01 3.71
C SER A 308 -9.02 11.80 3.01
N LYS A 309 -8.67 11.47 1.76
CA LYS A 309 -7.69 12.25 1.00
C LYS A 309 -8.23 13.64 0.63
N ALA A 310 -9.47 13.74 0.16
CA ALA A 310 -10.09 15.02 -0.14
C ALA A 310 -10.18 15.93 1.10
N ALA A 311 -10.54 15.37 2.26
CA ALA A 311 -10.72 16.10 3.50
C ALA A 311 -9.37 16.55 4.04
N TYR A 312 -8.37 15.68 3.94
CA TYR A 312 -6.99 15.99 4.27
C TYR A 312 -6.49 17.22 3.50
N GLU A 313 -6.58 17.21 2.17
CA GLU A 313 -6.09 18.31 1.33
C GLU A 313 -6.90 19.61 1.55
N TYR A 314 -8.21 19.48 1.70
CA TYR A 314 -9.09 20.62 1.92
C TYR A 314 -8.84 21.30 3.27
N SER A 315 -8.69 20.53 4.33
CA SER A 315 -8.44 21.04 5.68
C SER A 315 -7.01 21.56 5.86
N ASP A 316 -6.00 20.92 5.25
CA ASP A 316 -4.61 21.41 5.28
C ASP A 316 -4.48 22.81 4.70
N TYR A 317 -5.26 23.09 3.67
CA TYR A 317 -5.34 24.43 3.09
C TYR A 317 -6.04 25.44 4.03
N LEU A 318 -7.18 25.07 4.63
CA LEU A 318 -7.96 25.97 5.49
C LEU A 318 -7.26 26.30 6.81
N LEU A 319 -6.29 25.48 7.21
CA LEU A 319 -5.46 25.65 8.41
C LEU A 319 -3.99 25.93 8.02
N PRO A 320 -3.69 27.02 7.29
CA PRO A 320 -2.35 27.25 6.78
C PRO A 320 -1.37 27.55 7.93
N GLY A 321 -0.26 26.79 7.98
CA GLY A 321 0.93 27.14 8.76
C GLY A 321 0.82 27.11 10.29
N GLY A 322 -0.27 26.58 10.86
CA GLY A 322 -0.43 26.45 12.31
C GLY A 322 0.29 25.22 12.90
N GLU A 323 0.41 25.19 14.23
CA GLU A 323 0.97 24.05 14.99
C GLU A 323 0.31 22.71 14.60
N LEU A 324 -0.98 22.71 14.26
CA LEU A 324 -1.73 21.53 13.80
C LEU A 324 -1.13 20.88 12.54
N THR A 325 -0.70 21.68 11.57
CA THR A 325 -0.15 21.20 10.30
C THR A 325 1.26 20.63 10.48
N THR A 326 2.02 21.19 11.41
CA THR A 326 3.33 20.67 11.80
C THR A 326 3.20 19.41 12.67
N MET A 327 2.32 19.43 13.68
CA MET A 327 1.99 18.26 14.51
C MET A 327 1.50 17.10 13.67
N LYS A 328 0.73 17.37 12.61
CA LYS A 328 0.30 16.38 11.62
C LYS A 328 1.51 15.63 11.08
N SER A 329 2.44 16.29 10.38
CA SER A 329 3.57 15.62 9.71
C SER A 329 4.40 14.75 10.67
N VAL A 330 4.52 15.18 11.92
CA VAL A 330 5.17 14.41 12.99
C VAL A 330 4.30 13.21 13.43
N ALA A 331 3.01 13.42 13.68
CA ALA A 331 2.08 12.37 14.08
C ALA A 331 1.95 11.27 13.01
N ILE A 332 1.91 11.64 11.72
CA ILE A 332 1.89 10.68 10.60
C ILE A 332 3.07 9.72 10.71
N PHE A 333 4.27 10.26 10.91
CA PHE A 333 5.49 9.47 11.02
C PHE A 333 5.41 8.47 12.19
N TYR A 334 4.99 8.93 13.38
CA TYR A 334 4.91 8.05 14.55
C TYR A 334 3.81 7.00 14.46
N LEU A 335 2.74 7.23 13.69
CA LEU A 335 1.69 6.24 13.44
C LEU A 335 2.13 5.15 12.46
N VAL A 336 2.97 5.52 11.49
CA VAL A 336 3.48 4.57 10.49
C VAL A 336 4.39 3.53 11.14
N ILE A 337 5.15 3.89 12.17
CA ILE A 337 6.04 3.00 12.92
C ILE A 337 5.36 1.72 13.45
N PRO A 338 4.32 1.78 14.30
CA PRO A 338 3.65 0.59 14.81
C PRO A 338 2.99 -0.21 13.69
N LEU A 339 2.41 0.46 12.68
CA LEU A 339 1.86 -0.17 11.48
C LEU A 339 2.91 -1.01 10.76
N MET A 340 4.14 -0.49 10.59
CA MET A 340 5.26 -1.20 9.99
C MET A 340 5.65 -2.45 10.78
N ILE A 341 5.67 -2.37 12.11
CA ILE A 341 6.00 -3.52 12.96
C ILE A 341 4.92 -4.60 12.84
N VAL A 342 3.65 -4.22 12.97
CA VAL A 342 2.50 -5.15 12.85
C VAL A 342 2.51 -5.85 11.49
N MET A 343 2.70 -5.10 10.41
CA MET A 343 2.72 -5.65 9.05
C MET A 343 3.91 -6.58 8.80
N ALA A 344 5.08 -6.27 9.37
CA ALA A 344 6.24 -7.17 9.31
C ALA A 344 5.93 -8.51 9.99
N ILE A 345 5.36 -8.48 11.20
CA ILE A 345 5.00 -9.67 11.98
C ILE A 345 3.94 -10.50 11.22
N VAL A 346 2.87 -9.86 10.75
CA VAL A 346 1.81 -10.51 9.96
C VAL A 346 2.38 -11.13 8.68
N GLY A 347 3.26 -10.41 7.99
CA GLY A 347 3.95 -10.89 6.79
C GLY A 347 4.79 -12.13 7.07
N ILE A 348 5.58 -12.13 8.14
CA ILE A 348 6.42 -13.28 8.56
C ILE A 348 5.53 -14.50 8.83
N ALA A 349 4.45 -14.33 9.60
CA ALA A 349 3.52 -15.40 9.92
C ALA A 349 2.85 -15.99 8.65
N LYS A 350 2.38 -15.12 7.75
CA LYS A 350 1.72 -15.53 6.49
C LYS A 350 2.69 -16.24 5.54
N TYR A 351 3.92 -15.74 5.43
CA TYR A 351 4.96 -16.36 4.62
C TYR A 351 5.29 -17.79 5.10
N GLY A 352 5.34 -18.00 6.43
CA GLY A 352 5.53 -19.32 7.03
C GLY A 352 4.46 -20.34 6.59
N LYS A 353 3.19 -19.94 6.50
CA LYS A 353 2.08 -20.79 6.02
C LYS A 353 2.24 -21.17 4.55
N MET A 354 2.61 -20.21 3.69
CA MET A 354 2.81 -20.45 2.24
C MET A 354 3.95 -21.46 1.98
N LYS A 355 5.05 -21.37 2.71
CA LYS A 355 6.18 -22.30 2.56
C LYS A 355 5.79 -23.74 2.95
N LYS A 356 4.97 -23.93 4.00
CA LYS A 356 4.43 -25.26 4.36
C LYS A 356 3.60 -25.86 3.22
N ALA A 357 2.74 -25.07 2.59
CA ALA A 357 1.96 -25.51 1.43
C ALA A 357 2.86 -25.92 0.25
N ARG A 358 3.91 -25.17 -0.04
CA ARG A 358 4.87 -25.50 -1.13
C ARG A 358 5.65 -26.78 -0.89
N LYS A 359 6.10 -27.02 0.35
CA LYS A 359 6.76 -28.30 0.71
C LYS A 359 5.83 -29.48 0.43
N ARG A 360 4.55 -29.38 0.81
CA ARG A 360 3.54 -30.43 0.52
C ARG A 360 3.37 -30.70 -0.97
N VAL A 361 3.31 -29.66 -1.80
CA VAL A 361 3.21 -29.81 -3.27
C VAL A 361 4.47 -30.43 -3.89
N LYS A 362 5.67 -30.03 -3.46
CA LYS A 362 6.92 -30.64 -3.94
C LYS A 362 7.01 -32.12 -3.57
N VAL A 363 6.62 -32.48 -2.34
CA VAL A 363 6.57 -33.88 -1.89
C VAL A 363 5.58 -34.68 -2.74
N LYS A 364 4.35 -34.17 -2.98
CA LYS A 364 3.38 -34.82 -3.88
C LYS A 364 3.95 -35.02 -5.30
N LYS A 365 4.57 -34.00 -5.91
CA LYS A 365 5.19 -34.12 -7.24
C LYS A 365 6.34 -35.15 -7.27
N LYS A 366 7.15 -35.22 -6.21
CA LYS A 366 8.22 -36.22 -6.09
C LYS A 366 7.64 -37.64 -6.00
N HIS A 367 6.63 -37.87 -5.16
CA HIS A 367 5.92 -39.16 -5.07
C HIS A 367 5.34 -39.59 -6.41
N VAL A 368 4.65 -38.70 -7.13
CA VAL A 368 4.10 -39.01 -8.46
C VAL A 368 5.21 -39.38 -9.45
N LYS A 369 6.34 -38.66 -9.45
CA LYS A 369 7.47 -38.97 -10.34
C LYS A 369 8.13 -40.31 -10.00
N THR A 370 8.28 -40.63 -8.71
CA THR A 370 8.83 -41.92 -8.27
C THR A 370 7.89 -43.08 -8.61
N SER A 371 6.58 -42.91 -8.40
CA SER A 371 5.57 -43.90 -8.77
C SER A 371 5.57 -44.16 -10.28
N LYS A 372 5.59 -43.13 -11.13
CA LYS A 372 5.70 -43.30 -12.59
C LYS A 372 6.97 -44.05 -13.00
N LYS A 373 8.12 -43.73 -12.39
CA LYS A 373 9.39 -44.45 -12.65
C LYS A 373 9.33 -45.92 -12.21
N GLN A 374 8.65 -46.24 -11.11
CA GLN A 374 8.45 -47.61 -10.66
C GLN A 374 7.54 -48.38 -11.63
N VAL A 375 6.42 -47.80 -12.05
CA VAL A 375 5.52 -48.39 -13.06
C VAL A 375 6.25 -48.66 -14.37
N GLU A 376 7.07 -47.71 -14.84
CA GLU A 376 7.85 -47.89 -16.07
C GLU A 376 8.93 -48.96 -15.95
N LYS A 377 9.57 -49.09 -14.77
CA LYS A 377 10.50 -50.20 -14.49
C LYS A 377 9.80 -51.56 -14.51
N VAL A 378 8.62 -51.67 -13.88
CA VAL A 378 7.82 -52.90 -13.87
C VAL A 378 7.38 -53.28 -15.29
N ARG A 379 6.91 -52.31 -16.07
CA ARG A 379 6.53 -52.50 -17.48
C ARG A 379 7.71 -53.02 -18.33
N LYS A 380 8.88 -52.39 -18.23
CA LYS A 380 10.09 -52.83 -18.96
C LYS A 380 10.56 -54.22 -18.52
N ALA A 381 10.41 -54.56 -17.24
CA ALA A 381 10.73 -55.89 -16.74
C ALA A 381 9.78 -56.95 -17.31
N ARG A 382 8.48 -56.64 -17.41
CA ARG A 382 7.46 -57.52 -18.00
C ARG A 382 7.67 -57.74 -19.49
N GLU A 383 7.88 -56.67 -20.27
CA GLU A 383 8.22 -56.75 -21.71
C GLU A 383 9.49 -57.60 -21.94
N LYS A 384 10.49 -57.49 -21.05
CA LYS A 384 11.73 -58.29 -21.15
C LYS A 384 11.52 -59.76 -20.77
N ALA A 385 10.59 -60.05 -19.86
CA ALA A 385 10.21 -61.42 -19.49
C ALA A 385 9.41 -62.11 -20.60
N GLU A 386 8.44 -61.40 -21.20
CA GLU A 386 7.65 -61.88 -22.35
C GLU A 386 8.54 -62.19 -23.55
N ARG A 387 9.46 -61.28 -23.93
CA ARG A 387 10.45 -61.55 -24.99
C ARG A 387 11.37 -62.74 -24.71
N LYS A 388 11.67 -63.02 -23.43
CA LYS A 388 12.47 -64.20 -23.06
C LYS A 388 11.65 -65.49 -23.12
N ALA A 389 10.36 -65.43 -22.77
CA ALA A 389 9.44 -66.55 -22.88
C ALA A 389 9.19 -66.92 -24.35
N GLU A 390 8.94 -65.93 -25.22
CA GLU A 390 8.81 -66.14 -26.67
C GLU A 390 10.06 -66.77 -27.29
N LYS A 391 11.24 -66.29 -26.91
CA LYS A 391 12.52 -66.88 -27.37
C LYS A 391 12.74 -68.32 -26.88
N LYS A 392 12.23 -68.68 -25.70
CA LYS A 392 12.28 -70.07 -25.21
C LYS A 392 11.28 -70.96 -25.95
N ALA A 393 10.04 -70.51 -26.11
CA ALA A 393 9.01 -71.23 -26.85
C ALA A 393 9.41 -71.48 -28.32
N ALA A 394 10.05 -70.51 -28.98
CA ALA A 394 10.58 -70.67 -30.32
C ALA A 394 11.72 -71.72 -30.40
N LYS A 395 12.58 -71.78 -29.38
CA LYS A 395 13.65 -72.80 -29.28
C LYS A 395 13.14 -74.21 -28.96
N GLU A 396 12.01 -74.31 -28.25
CA GLU A 396 11.38 -75.61 -27.97
C GLU A 396 10.63 -76.14 -29.21
N LYS A 397 9.98 -75.26 -29.97
CA LYS A 397 9.39 -75.61 -31.27
C LYS A 397 10.43 -76.06 -32.29
N SER A 398 11.59 -75.42 -32.36
CA SER A 398 12.68 -75.83 -33.27
C SER A 398 13.43 -77.11 -32.85
N LYS A 399 13.04 -77.75 -31.74
CA LYS A 399 13.58 -79.04 -31.28
C LYS A 399 12.58 -80.19 -31.46
N THR A 400 11.34 -79.87 -31.83
CA THR A 400 10.25 -80.83 -32.04
C THR A 400 9.89 -81.01 -33.51
N GLU A 401 10.39 -80.13 -34.39
CA GLU A 401 10.60 -80.36 -35.83
C GLU A 401 12.00 -80.91 -36.06
#